data_AF-A0A8T8I717-F1
#
_entry.id   AF-A0A8T8I717-F1
#
_cell.length_a   1.000
_cell.length_b   1.000
_cell.length_c   1.000
_cell.angle_alpha   90.00
_cell.angle_beta   90.00
_cell.angle_gamma   90.00
#
_symmetry.space_group_name_H-M   'P 1'
#
loop_
_entity.id
_entity.type
_entity.pdbx_description
1 polymer ?
#
loop_
_entity_poly.entity_id
_entity_poly.type
_entity_poly.pdbx_seq_one_letter_code
_entity_poly.pdbx_strand_id
1 'polypeptide(L)'
;MARDLPGRVTLLGIRHHGPGSARMVEATLRRTAPRLVLVEGPPEGDALLAHVPDLTPPVALLLHDEAEPASAAFWPFAAFSPEWRAVVWAHANGVPVRFFDLAAAATLAEEPGGRGRASLDPLGTLAEAAGFDDPERWWEDVVEHHTDPADLAEAVAEAMTALREEFADEVDDRTLLREAAMRQNLRRALKDTDGPIAVVCGAWHVPALRALPPASADAALLRGLPRRKVSGTWVPWSHGKLATASGYGAGVASPGWYEHLWECAERGDAVARWFSRACAVLRAEDLPASTASAVEAVRLADALAALRGRPSPGLSEVLEAARAVLCDGGQAPLDLVHDRLVVGERLGEVGADVPTSPLAADLARLTRRLRLPPSATPRQVRLDLRKDTDRERSRLLRRLEVLDVPWGTPDTTRTIGTFAEAWQLHWRPEFAVALASAARHGTTVEAAAGRVLELRAAGATRVVDAAGALGRAVGCEIPSALA
;
A
#
# COMPACT_ATOMS: atom_id res chain seq x y z
N MET A 1 -17.78 17.21 -30.72
CA MET A 1 -17.24 15.92 -31.21
C MET A 1 -16.05 15.56 -30.35
N ALA A 2 -15.90 14.28 -30.00
CA ALA A 2 -14.70 13.79 -29.34
C ALA A 2 -13.50 13.91 -30.30
N ARG A 3 -12.31 14.16 -29.75
CA ARG A 3 -11.06 14.20 -30.51
C ARG A 3 -10.20 13.03 -30.08
N ASP A 4 -9.58 12.37 -31.04
CA ASP A 4 -8.61 11.32 -30.75
C ASP A 4 -7.40 11.88 -30.02
N LEU A 5 -6.81 11.04 -29.17
CA LEU A 5 -5.65 11.40 -28.41
C LEU A 5 -4.45 11.65 -29.35
N PRO A 6 -3.68 12.74 -29.17
CA PRO A 6 -2.52 13.00 -30.02
C PRO A 6 -1.49 11.86 -29.93
N GLY A 7 -0.89 11.46 -31.07
CA GLY A 7 0.11 10.37 -31.12
C GLY A 7 1.41 10.61 -30.34
N ARG A 8 1.57 11.78 -29.70
CA ARG A 8 2.63 12.07 -28.73
C ARG A 8 2.29 11.64 -27.30
N VAL A 9 1.10 11.10 -27.05
CA VAL A 9 0.72 10.57 -25.74
C VAL A 9 0.75 9.05 -25.79
N THR A 10 1.49 8.44 -24.88
CA THR A 10 1.53 6.99 -24.70
C THR A 10 0.73 6.63 -23.45
N LEU A 11 -0.35 5.87 -23.62
CA LEU A 11 -1.15 5.35 -22.51
C LEU A 11 -0.60 3.99 -22.08
N LEU A 12 -0.32 3.83 -20.80
CA LEU A 12 0.20 2.61 -20.17
C LEU A 12 -0.85 2.12 -19.17
N GLY A 13 -1.70 1.22 -19.65
CA GLY A 13 -2.69 0.53 -18.81
C GLY A 13 -2.00 -0.51 -17.93
N ILE A 14 -2.11 -0.36 -16.61
CA ILE A 14 -1.43 -1.23 -15.66
C ILE A 14 -2.40 -2.01 -14.80
N ARG A 15 -1.93 -3.14 -14.27
CA ARG A 15 -2.43 -3.68 -13.00
C ARG A 15 -1.60 -3.05 -11.88
N HIS A 16 -2.28 -2.43 -10.91
CA HIS A 16 -1.62 -1.88 -9.73
C HIS A 16 -0.83 -2.99 -9.03
N HIS A 17 0.37 -2.66 -8.54
CA HIS A 17 1.23 -3.62 -7.84
C HIS A 17 1.56 -4.90 -8.65
N GLY A 18 1.57 -4.83 -9.99
CA GLY A 18 2.00 -5.93 -10.87
C GLY A 18 3.46 -5.78 -11.32
N PRO A 19 4.38 -6.70 -11.01
CA PRO A 19 5.79 -6.57 -11.38
C PRO A 19 6.03 -6.53 -12.90
N GLY A 20 5.18 -7.16 -13.70
CA GLY A 20 5.24 -7.18 -15.16
C GLY A 20 4.74 -5.88 -15.76
N SER A 21 3.67 -5.30 -15.19
CA SER A 21 3.28 -3.91 -15.49
C SER A 21 4.39 -2.92 -15.14
N ALA A 22 5.12 -3.15 -14.05
CA ALA A 22 6.23 -2.29 -13.66
C ALA A 22 7.40 -2.37 -14.65
N ARG A 23 7.75 -3.57 -15.12
CA ARG A 23 8.74 -3.77 -16.19
C ARG A 23 8.28 -3.12 -17.49
N MET A 24 7.00 -3.29 -17.84
CA MET A 24 6.40 -2.70 -19.03
C MET A 24 6.50 -1.17 -19.04
N VAL A 25 6.16 -0.55 -17.91
CA VAL A 25 6.27 0.89 -17.72
C VAL A 25 7.72 1.34 -17.84
N GLU A 26 8.67 0.72 -17.14
CA GLU A 26 10.08 1.10 -17.24
C GLU A 26 10.63 1.00 -18.67
N ALA A 27 10.37 -0.13 -19.34
CA ALA A 27 10.83 -0.35 -20.71
C ALA A 27 10.25 0.69 -21.66
N THR A 28 8.96 1.01 -21.50
CA THR A 28 8.29 2.00 -22.35
C THR A 28 8.77 3.42 -22.08
N LEU A 29 8.99 3.80 -20.81
CA LEU A 29 9.55 5.12 -20.47
C LEU A 29 10.97 5.28 -21.02
N ARG A 30 11.82 4.25 -20.93
CA ARG A 30 13.17 4.26 -21.54
C ARG A 30 13.11 4.44 -23.07
N ARG A 31 12.17 3.77 -23.74
CA ARG A 31 12.00 3.84 -25.19
C ARG A 31 11.42 5.16 -25.67
N THR A 32 10.40 5.67 -24.98
CA THR A 32 9.65 6.86 -25.40
C THR A 32 10.29 8.17 -24.95
N ALA A 33 11.11 8.14 -23.89
CA ALA A 33 11.77 9.29 -23.31
C ALA A 33 10.82 10.50 -23.16
N PRO A 34 9.72 10.36 -22.40
CA PRO A 34 8.71 11.41 -22.29
C PRO A 34 9.26 12.66 -21.62
N ARG A 35 8.66 13.81 -21.93
CA ARG A 35 8.94 15.09 -21.28
C ARG A 35 8.07 15.34 -20.05
N LEU A 36 7.05 14.52 -19.85
CA LEU A 36 6.16 14.53 -18.70
C LEU A 36 5.60 13.12 -18.48
N VAL A 37 5.59 12.68 -17.23
CA VAL A 37 4.91 11.46 -16.81
C VAL A 37 3.68 11.83 -15.98
N LEU A 38 2.52 11.33 -16.37
CA LEU A 38 1.29 11.40 -15.57
C LEU A 38 1.07 10.04 -14.90
N VAL A 39 0.80 10.05 -13.61
CA VAL A 39 0.59 8.85 -12.81
C VAL A 39 -0.77 8.93 -12.13
N GLU A 40 -1.54 7.84 -12.16
CA GLU A 40 -2.81 7.77 -11.44
C GLU A 40 -2.61 8.04 -9.94
N GLY A 41 -3.40 8.97 -9.42
CA GLY A 41 -3.35 9.41 -8.04
C GLY A 41 -3.90 10.83 -7.88
N PRO A 42 -4.13 11.27 -6.65
CA PRO A 42 -4.73 12.57 -6.35
C PRO A 42 -3.73 13.73 -6.55
N PRO A 43 -4.10 14.80 -7.29
CA PRO A 43 -3.24 15.97 -7.50
C PRO A 43 -2.71 16.64 -6.22
N GLU A 44 -3.40 16.51 -5.08
CA GLU A 44 -2.91 17.00 -3.78
C GLU A 44 -1.58 16.36 -3.35
N GLY A 45 -1.23 15.19 -3.91
CA GLY A 45 0.05 14.52 -3.69
C GLY A 45 1.23 15.08 -4.50
N ASP A 46 1.02 15.99 -5.46
CA ASP A 46 2.06 16.42 -6.40
C ASP A 46 3.30 16.98 -5.69
N ALA A 47 3.10 17.81 -4.66
CA ALA A 47 4.20 18.40 -3.90
C ALA A 47 5.02 17.35 -3.13
N LEU A 48 4.42 16.20 -2.81
CA LEU A 48 5.04 15.12 -2.05
C LEU A 48 5.88 14.19 -2.94
N LEU A 49 5.70 14.21 -4.26
CA LEU A 49 6.49 13.40 -5.20
C LEU A 49 7.99 13.73 -5.15
N ALA A 50 8.37 14.95 -4.74
CA ALA A 50 9.75 15.36 -4.59
C ALA A 50 10.53 14.56 -3.52
N HIS A 51 9.82 13.94 -2.57
CA HIS A 51 10.43 13.19 -1.46
C HIS A 51 10.61 11.70 -1.75
N VAL A 52 10.13 11.20 -2.90
CA VAL A 52 10.20 9.78 -3.28
C VAL A 52 11.62 9.18 -3.21
N PRO A 53 12.72 9.90 -3.52
CA PRO A 53 14.07 9.38 -3.35
C PRO A 53 14.43 9.00 -1.90
N ASP A 54 13.77 9.60 -0.91
CA ASP A 54 14.03 9.39 0.52
C ASP A 54 13.10 8.31 1.12
N LEU A 55 12.42 7.53 0.28
CA LEU A 55 11.44 6.54 0.69
C LEU A 55 11.91 5.13 0.33
N THR A 56 11.65 4.18 1.23
CA THR A 56 11.81 2.75 0.96
C THR A 56 10.44 2.08 1.02
N PRO A 57 9.85 1.62 -0.09
CA PRO A 57 8.55 0.96 -0.07
C PRO A 57 8.59 -0.36 0.73
N PRO A 58 7.45 -0.83 1.26
CA PRO A 58 6.09 -0.32 1.02
C PRO A 58 5.79 0.99 1.79
N VAL A 59 5.31 2.00 1.07
CA VAL A 59 4.91 3.31 1.63
C VAL A 59 3.52 3.66 1.12
N ALA A 60 2.81 4.55 1.80
CA ALA A 60 1.54 5.07 1.32
C ALA A 60 1.53 6.59 1.35
N LEU A 61 0.93 7.20 0.33
CA LEU A 61 0.50 8.58 0.38
C LEU A 61 -0.75 8.62 1.27
N LEU A 62 -0.67 9.29 2.41
CA LEU A 62 -1.79 9.54 3.31
C LEU A 62 -2.33 10.95 3.03
N LEU A 63 -3.59 11.04 2.62
CA LEU A 63 -4.31 12.31 2.54
C LEU A 63 -5.52 12.26 3.48
N HIS A 64 -5.75 13.34 4.22
CA HIS A 64 -6.85 13.44 5.17
C HIS A 64 -7.46 14.84 5.19
N ASP A 65 -8.69 14.93 5.68
CA ASP A 65 -9.33 16.21 5.95
C ASP A 65 -8.58 16.95 7.08
N GLU A 66 -8.28 18.24 6.88
CA GLU A 66 -7.64 19.09 7.89
C GLU A 66 -8.51 19.26 9.15
N ALA A 67 -9.84 19.31 8.99
CA ALA A 67 -10.77 19.49 10.10
C ALA A 67 -11.02 18.17 10.86
N GLU A 68 -11.11 17.08 10.11
CA GLU A 68 -11.42 15.73 10.60
C GLU A 68 -10.39 14.72 10.08
N PRO A 69 -9.18 14.64 10.68
CA PRO A 69 -8.12 13.76 10.18
C PRO A 69 -8.47 12.27 10.17
N ALA A 70 -9.50 11.86 10.92
CA ALA A 70 -10.05 10.50 10.86
C ALA A 70 -10.67 10.18 9.49
N SER A 71 -11.14 11.19 8.75
CA SER A 71 -11.53 11.08 7.34
C SER A 71 -10.26 11.12 6.48
N ALA A 72 -9.73 9.95 6.19
CA ALA A 72 -8.46 9.77 5.50
C ALA A 72 -8.52 8.66 4.45
N ALA A 73 -7.66 8.77 3.45
CA ALA A 73 -7.44 7.75 2.43
C ALA A 73 -5.95 7.51 2.22
N PHE A 74 -5.63 6.29 1.80
CA PHE A 74 -4.26 5.84 1.56
C PHE A 74 -4.13 5.37 0.11
N TRP A 75 -3.05 5.79 -0.54
CA TRP A 75 -2.60 5.26 -1.83
C TRP A 75 -1.29 4.54 -1.60
N PRO A 76 -1.32 3.21 -1.42
CA PRO A 76 -0.13 2.44 -1.11
C PRO A 76 0.71 2.18 -2.37
N PHE A 77 2.02 2.07 -2.19
CA PHE A 77 3.01 1.78 -3.23
C PHE A 77 3.98 0.73 -2.71
N ALA A 78 4.34 -0.21 -3.59
CA ALA A 78 5.38 -1.20 -3.38
C ALA A 78 6.54 -0.97 -4.37
N ALA A 79 7.69 -1.61 -4.14
CA ALA A 79 8.84 -1.51 -5.05
C ALA A 79 8.49 -1.94 -6.49
N PHE A 80 7.53 -2.86 -6.61
CA PHE A 80 7.02 -3.43 -7.85
C PHE A 80 5.72 -2.77 -8.33
N SER A 81 5.28 -1.65 -7.74
CA SER A 81 4.16 -0.86 -8.27
C SER A 81 4.58 -0.15 -9.56
N PRO A 82 3.84 -0.28 -10.67
CA PRO A 82 4.17 0.39 -11.93
C PRO A 82 4.25 1.92 -11.82
N GLU A 83 3.36 2.50 -11.03
CA GLU A 83 3.31 3.92 -10.69
C GLU A 83 4.55 4.35 -9.92
N TRP A 84 4.95 3.55 -8.93
CA TRP A 84 6.17 3.77 -8.17
C TRP A 84 7.39 3.78 -9.11
N ARG A 85 7.47 2.81 -10.03
CA ARG A 85 8.54 2.75 -11.02
C ARG A 85 8.51 3.95 -11.97
N ALA A 86 7.34 4.41 -12.37
CA ALA A 86 7.19 5.61 -13.20
C ALA A 86 7.76 6.86 -12.52
N VAL A 87 7.43 7.05 -11.23
CA VAL A 87 7.92 8.18 -10.44
C VAL A 87 9.43 8.10 -10.19
N VAL A 88 9.93 6.92 -9.82
CA VAL A 88 11.38 6.68 -9.62
C VAL A 88 12.15 6.94 -10.92
N TRP A 89 11.66 6.43 -12.05
CA TRP A 89 12.27 6.68 -13.36
C TRP A 89 12.26 8.17 -13.70
N ALA A 90 11.15 8.87 -13.47
CA ALA A 90 11.02 10.30 -13.76
C ALA A 90 12.04 11.12 -12.96
N HIS A 91 12.19 10.83 -11.66
CA HIS A 91 13.20 11.48 -10.82
C HIS A 91 14.62 11.20 -11.31
N ALA A 92 14.95 9.94 -11.60
CA ALA A 92 16.27 9.54 -12.08
C ALA A 92 16.67 10.20 -13.42
N ASN A 93 15.69 10.61 -14.23
CA ASN A 93 15.90 11.24 -15.53
C ASN A 93 15.62 12.75 -15.55
N GLY A 94 15.30 13.36 -14.39
CA GLY A 94 14.94 14.78 -14.31
C GLY A 94 13.67 15.14 -15.09
N VAL A 95 12.78 14.18 -15.32
CA VAL A 95 11.52 14.36 -16.02
C VAL A 95 10.43 14.75 -15.00
N PRO A 96 9.65 15.81 -15.24
CA PRO A 96 8.50 16.13 -14.40
C PRO A 96 7.51 14.98 -14.32
N VAL A 97 6.99 14.72 -13.13
CA VAL A 97 5.93 13.74 -12.86
C VAL A 97 4.81 14.41 -12.07
N ARG A 98 3.57 14.08 -12.40
CA ARG A 98 2.36 14.63 -11.74
C ARG A 98 1.30 13.56 -11.60
N PHE A 99 0.53 13.67 -10.52
CA PHE A 99 -0.72 12.95 -10.37
C PHE A 99 -1.80 13.56 -11.27
N PHE A 100 -2.71 12.72 -11.78
CA PHE A 100 -3.72 13.17 -12.75
C PHE A 100 -5.14 12.65 -12.52
N ASP A 101 -5.46 12.11 -11.36
CA ASP A 101 -6.80 11.58 -11.06
C ASP A 101 -7.73 12.64 -10.41
N LEU A 102 -8.90 12.20 -9.95
CA LEU A 102 -9.83 12.97 -9.14
C LEU A 102 -9.19 13.41 -7.82
N ALA A 103 -9.37 14.69 -7.52
CA ALA A 103 -8.90 15.33 -6.30
C ALA A 103 -9.35 14.57 -5.04
N ALA A 104 -8.43 14.32 -4.12
CA ALA A 104 -8.74 13.74 -2.82
C ALA A 104 -9.73 14.60 -2.03
N ALA A 105 -9.71 15.92 -2.23
CA ALA A 105 -10.70 16.84 -1.67
C ALA A 105 -12.15 16.48 -2.02
N ALA A 106 -12.40 15.97 -3.23
CA ALA A 106 -13.71 15.49 -3.65
C ALA A 106 -13.98 14.08 -3.13
N THR A 107 -12.98 13.19 -3.21
CA THR A 107 -13.05 11.82 -2.70
C THR A 107 -13.42 11.73 -1.23
N LEU A 108 -12.78 12.52 -0.37
CA LEU A 108 -13.01 12.52 1.08
C LEU A 108 -14.31 13.23 1.46
N ALA A 109 -14.91 13.99 0.55
CA ALA A 109 -16.18 14.67 0.77
C ALA A 109 -17.39 13.77 0.47
N GLU A 110 -17.20 12.64 -0.20
CA GLU A 110 -18.24 11.65 -0.41
C GLU A 110 -18.57 10.92 0.90
N GLU A 111 -19.87 10.80 1.20
CA GLU A 111 -20.37 10.04 2.34
C GLU A 111 -20.03 8.54 2.17
N PRO A 112 -19.64 7.81 3.23
CA PRO A 112 -19.26 6.39 3.15
C PRO A 112 -20.30 5.47 2.50
N GLY A 113 -21.59 5.85 2.50
CA GLY A 113 -22.70 5.14 1.88
C GLY A 113 -22.82 5.30 0.36
N GLY A 114 -21.97 6.13 -0.27
CA GLY A 114 -21.87 6.30 -1.73
C GLY A 114 -20.93 5.31 -2.43
N ARG A 115 -20.31 4.37 -1.69
CA ARG A 115 -19.58 3.23 -2.28
C ARG A 115 -20.61 2.35 -2.98
N GLY A 116 -20.86 2.66 -4.25
CA GLY A 116 -21.83 2.01 -5.11
C GLY A 116 -21.60 0.50 -5.24
N ARG A 117 -22.56 -0.15 -5.89
CA ARG A 117 -22.56 -1.56 -6.36
C ARG A 117 -21.14 -2.08 -6.60
N ALA A 118 -20.91 -3.37 -6.28
CA ALA A 118 -19.68 -4.07 -6.63
C ALA A 118 -19.25 -3.66 -8.04
N SER A 119 -18.18 -2.86 -8.12
CA SER A 119 -17.57 -2.48 -9.39
C SER A 119 -17.21 -3.79 -10.08
N LEU A 120 -17.52 -3.90 -11.37
CA LEU A 120 -16.99 -4.96 -12.22
C LEU A 120 -15.50 -5.12 -11.89
N ASP A 121 -15.05 -6.36 -11.68
CA ASP A 121 -13.63 -6.72 -11.62
C ASP A 121 -13.19 -7.06 -13.05
N PRO A 122 -12.57 -6.13 -13.80
CA PRO A 122 -12.29 -6.36 -15.21
C PRO A 122 -11.26 -7.47 -15.41
N LEU A 123 -10.32 -7.61 -14.46
CA LEU A 123 -9.33 -8.69 -14.49
C LEU A 123 -10.01 -10.02 -14.19
N GLY A 124 -10.93 -10.03 -13.22
CA GLY A 124 -11.87 -11.10 -12.94
C GLY A 124 -12.56 -11.64 -14.19
N THR A 125 -13.23 -10.75 -14.92
CA THR A 125 -13.98 -11.10 -16.11
C THR A 125 -13.09 -11.61 -17.24
N LEU A 126 -11.92 -10.99 -17.49
CA LEU A 126 -10.98 -11.48 -18.50
C LEU A 126 -10.42 -12.86 -18.15
N ALA A 127 -10.12 -13.09 -16.87
CA ALA A 127 -9.66 -14.39 -16.40
C ALA A 127 -10.72 -15.48 -16.61
N GLU A 128 -11.97 -15.22 -16.21
CA GLU A 128 -13.08 -16.15 -16.41
C GLU A 128 -13.31 -16.45 -17.90
N ALA A 129 -13.30 -15.42 -18.75
CA ALA A 129 -13.44 -15.58 -20.20
C ALA A 129 -12.30 -16.39 -20.82
N ALA A 130 -11.08 -16.30 -20.24
CA ALA A 130 -9.92 -17.09 -20.64
C ALA A 130 -9.90 -18.50 -20.00
N GLY A 131 -10.90 -18.86 -19.18
CA GLY A 131 -11.01 -20.16 -18.52
C GLY A 131 -10.18 -20.28 -17.22
N PHE A 132 -9.75 -19.16 -16.64
CA PHE A 132 -9.03 -19.12 -15.37
C PHE A 132 -10.00 -18.93 -14.20
N ASP A 133 -9.72 -19.63 -13.11
CA ASP A 133 -10.45 -19.54 -11.83
C ASP A 133 -9.91 -18.42 -10.92
N ASP A 134 -8.75 -17.87 -11.26
CA ASP A 134 -8.02 -16.88 -10.47
C ASP A 134 -7.47 -15.76 -11.39
N PRO A 135 -7.89 -14.50 -11.19
CA PRO A 135 -7.44 -13.36 -11.98
C PRO A 135 -5.95 -13.07 -11.82
N GLU A 136 -5.36 -13.38 -10.67
CA GLU A 136 -3.92 -13.23 -10.46
C GLU A 136 -3.15 -14.20 -11.35
N ARG A 137 -3.63 -15.45 -11.50
CA ARG A 137 -3.00 -16.46 -12.37
C ARG A 137 -3.09 -16.10 -13.84
N TRP A 138 -4.25 -15.65 -14.29
CA TRP A 138 -4.41 -15.18 -15.66
C TRP A 138 -3.43 -14.03 -15.96
N TRP A 139 -3.32 -13.07 -15.05
CA TRP A 139 -2.38 -11.96 -15.20
C TRP A 139 -0.92 -12.43 -15.20
N GLU A 140 -0.54 -13.36 -14.31
CA GLU A 140 0.79 -13.97 -14.33
C GLU A 140 1.11 -14.59 -15.68
N ASP A 141 0.21 -15.39 -16.24
CA ASP A 141 0.45 -16.12 -17.49
C ASP A 141 0.50 -15.19 -18.71
N VAL A 142 -0.40 -14.21 -18.77
CA VAL A 142 -0.53 -13.32 -19.93
C VAL A 142 0.47 -12.17 -19.91
N VAL A 143 0.74 -11.59 -18.73
CA VAL A 143 1.48 -10.32 -18.59
C VAL A 143 2.89 -10.54 -18.06
N GLU A 144 3.07 -11.36 -17.03
CA GLU A 144 4.38 -11.52 -16.40
C GLU A 144 5.37 -12.29 -17.29
N HIS A 145 4.86 -13.18 -18.13
CA HIS A 145 5.63 -14.04 -19.05
C HIS A 145 5.66 -13.54 -20.51
N HIS A 146 5.06 -12.39 -20.81
CA HIS A 146 5.11 -11.80 -22.15
C HIS A 146 6.51 -11.26 -22.48
N THR A 147 6.95 -11.47 -23.72
CA THR A 147 8.35 -11.24 -24.11
C THR A 147 8.65 -9.80 -24.57
N ASP A 148 7.65 -9.06 -25.07
CA ASP A 148 7.80 -7.63 -25.43
C ASP A 148 6.85 -6.73 -24.61
N PRO A 149 7.41 -5.87 -23.74
CA PRO A 149 6.69 -4.79 -23.07
C PRO A 149 5.82 -3.89 -23.95
N ALA A 150 6.19 -3.63 -25.21
CA ALA A 150 5.45 -2.72 -26.07
C ALA A 150 4.12 -3.33 -26.53
N ASP A 151 4.14 -4.60 -26.91
CA ASP A 151 2.96 -5.33 -27.38
C ASP A 151 1.96 -5.56 -26.24
N LEU A 152 2.47 -5.74 -25.02
CA LEU A 152 1.65 -5.92 -23.83
C LEU A 152 0.74 -4.72 -23.54
N ALA A 153 1.24 -3.49 -23.67
CA ALA A 153 0.47 -2.29 -23.38
C ALA A 153 -0.74 -2.14 -24.33
N GLU A 154 -0.54 -2.43 -25.62
CA GLU A 154 -1.62 -2.39 -26.61
C GLU A 154 -2.59 -3.56 -26.42
N ALA A 155 -2.10 -4.77 -26.15
CA ALA A 155 -2.96 -5.93 -25.89
C ALA A 155 -3.88 -5.72 -24.67
N VAL A 156 -3.33 -5.17 -23.57
CA VAL A 156 -4.11 -4.81 -22.38
C VAL A 156 -5.14 -3.72 -22.72
N ALA A 157 -4.76 -2.72 -23.51
CA ALA A 157 -5.68 -1.66 -23.89
C ALA A 157 -6.82 -2.15 -24.80
N GLU A 158 -6.54 -3.09 -25.72
CA GLU A 158 -7.54 -3.73 -26.57
C GLU A 158 -8.53 -4.56 -25.75
N ALA A 159 -8.02 -5.42 -24.86
CA ALA A 159 -8.86 -6.24 -23.98
C ALA A 159 -9.77 -5.38 -23.09
N MET A 160 -9.23 -4.31 -22.50
CA MET A 160 -10.02 -3.38 -21.68
C MET A 160 -11.02 -2.59 -22.53
N THR A 161 -10.71 -2.28 -23.79
CA THR A 161 -11.67 -1.61 -24.69
C THR A 161 -12.86 -2.52 -24.96
N ALA A 162 -12.62 -3.80 -25.29
CA ALA A 162 -13.68 -4.77 -25.51
C ALA A 162 -14.58 -4.92 -24.28
N LEU A 163 -14.00 -5.05 -23.08
CA LEU A 163 -14.78 -5.08 -21.84
C LEU A 163 -15.57 -3.78 -21.60
N ARG A 164 -14.97 -2.62 -21.87
CA ARG A 164 -15.67 -1.34 -21.70
C ARG A 164 -16.87 -1.20 -22.64
N GLU A 165 -16.80 -1.77 -23.83
CA GLU A 165 -17.93 -1.80 -24.76
C GLU A 165 -19.02 -2.77 -24.31
N GLU A 166 -18.66 -3.96 -23.82
CA GLU A 166 -19.61 -4.96 -23.34
C GLU A 166 -20.32 -4.52 -22.05
N PHE A 167 -19.57 -3.93 -21.11
CA PHE A 167 -20.05 -3.55 -19.78
C PHE A 167 -20.21 -2.02 -19.62
N ALA A 168 -20.53 -1.31 -20.70
CA ALA A 168 -20.66 0.15 -20.70
C ALA A 168 -21.69 0.68 -19.67
N ASP A 169 -22.76 -0.07 -19.43
CA ASP A 169 -23.83 0.27 -18.49
C ASP A 169 -23.49 -0.08 -17.02
N GLU A 170 -22.39 -0.80 -16.78
CA GLU A 170 -21.92 -1.21 -15.45
C GLU A 170 -20.81 -0.31 -14.90
N VAL A 171 -20.43 0.72 -15.66
CA VAL A 171 -19.46 1.72 -15.22
C VAL A 171 -20.10 2.63 -14.17
N ASP A 172 -19.57 2.58 -12.96
CA ASP A 172 -20.10 3.37 -11.86
C ASP A 172 -19.83 4.87 -12.01
N ASP A 173 -20.70 5.70 -11.41
CA ASP A 173 -20.61 7.17 -11.44
C ASP A 173 -19.25 7.67 -10.95
N ARG A 174 -18.66 6.99 -9.97
CA ARG A 174 -17.38 7.39 -9.39
C ARG A 174 -16.25 7.19 -10.39
N THR A 175 -16.24 6.10 -11.15
CA THR A 175 -15.33 5.89 -12.28
C THR A 175 -15.50 6.99 -13.34
N LEU A 176 -16.74 7.35 -13.70
CA LEU A 176 -16.99 8.43 -14.66
C LEU A 176 -16.45 9.79 -14.20
N LEU A 177 -16.58 10.11 -12.90
CA LEU A 177 -16.00 11.32 -12.31
C LEU A 177 -14.46 11.31 -12.34
N ARG A 178 -13.84 10.17 -12.03
CA ARG A 178 -12.38 9.98 -12.12
C ARG A 178 -11.88 10.21 -13.54
N GLU A 179 -12.50 9.57 -14.52
CA GLU A 179 -12.10 9.71 -15.92
C GLU A 179 -12.31 11.13 -16.45
N ALA A 180 -13.38 11.83 -16.02
CA ALA A 180 -13.57 13.24 -16.33
C ALA A 180 -12.43 14.12 -15.80
N ALA A 181 -11.99 13.88 -14.55
CA ALA A 181 -10.85 14.57 -13.95
C ALA A 181 -9.54 14.23 -14.67
N MET A 182 -9.29 12.94 -14.94
CA MET A 182 -8.13 12.46 -15.72
C MET A 182 -8.04 13.14 -17.09
N ARG A 183 -9.14 13.23 -17.83
CA ARG A 183 -9.17 13.94 -19.11
C ARG A 183 -8.92 15.43 -18.98
N GLN A 184 -9.40 16.09 -17.92
CA GLN A 184 -9.08 17.51 -17.69
C GLN A 184 -7.60 17.73 -17.38
N ASN A 185 -7.02 16.88 -16.54
CA ASN A 185 -5.60 16.94 -16.20
C ASN A 185 -4.72 16.63 -17.43
N LEU A 186 -5.12 15.67 -18.26
CA LEU A 186 -4.44 15.34 -19.52
C LEU A 186 -4.51 16.50 -20.53
N ARG A 187 -5.65 17.18 -20.66
CA ARG A 187 -5.74 18.40 -21.50
C ARG A 187 -4.82 19.52 -21.01
N ARG A 188 -4.67 19.69 -19.70
CA ARG A 188 -3.71 20.65 -19.13
C ARG A 188 -2.27 20.23 -19.44
N ALA A 189 -1.91 18.97 -19.24
CA ALA A 189 -0.61 18.42 -19.58
C ALA A 189 -0.24 18.62 -21.06
N LEU A 190 -1.19 18.38 -21.97
CA LEU A 190 -1.04 18.62 -23.41
C LEU A 190 -0.76 20.09 -23.75
N LYS A 191 -1.30 21.03 -22.97
CA LYS A 191 -1.04 22.47 -23.13
C LYS A 191 0.31 22.88 -22.54
N ASP A 192 0.66 22.33 -21.39
CA ASP A 192 1.84 22.73 -20.62
C ASP A 192 3.15 22.12 -21.17
N THR A 193 3.06 21.04 -21.95
CA THR A 193 4.22 20.27 -22.39
C THR A 193 4.22 20.14 -23.90
N ASP A 194 5.31 20.59 -24.53
CA ASP A 194 5.61 20.31 -25.94
C ASP A 194 6.51 19.08 -26.05
N GLY A 195 5.96 17.97 -26.55
CA GLY A 195 6.69 16.71 -26.73
C GLY A 195 5.92 15.47 -26.24
N PRO A 196 6.60 14.31 -26.15
CA PRO A 196 5.97 13.06 -25.72
C PRO A 196 5.54 13.10 -24.25
N ILE A 197 4.37 12.53 -23.95
CA ILE A 197 3.80 12.41 -22.59
C ILE A 197 3.50 10.93 -22.36
N ALA A 198 3.92 10.39 -21.22
CA ALA A 198 3.52 9.05 -20.80
C ALA A 198 2.43 9.15 -19.72
N VAL A 199 1.40 8.31 -19.81
CA VAL A 199 0.30 8.23 -18.83
C VAL A 199 0.30 6.82 -18.26
N VAL A 200 0.42 6.69 -16.95
CA VAL A 200 0.38 5.42 -16.21
C VAL A 200 -0.88 5.41 -15.36
N CYS A 201 -1.82 4.53 -15.69
CA CYS A 201 -3.09 4.38 -14.97
C CYS A 201 -3.60 2.95 -15.05
N GLY A 202 -4.47 2.57 -14.11
CA GLY A 202 -5.22 1.34 -14.13
C GLY A 202 -5.80 1.09 -15.51
N ALA A 203 -5.61 -0.13 -16.00
CA ALA A 203 -5.95 -0.50 -17.37
C ALA A 203 -7.42 -0.22 -17.74
N TRP A 204 -8.32 -0.28 -16.76
CA TRP A 204 -9.75 0.04 -16.89
C TRP A 204 -10.03 1.47 -17.38
N HIS A 205 -9.16 2.45 -17.05
CA HIS A 205 -9.35 3.84 -17.44
C HIS A 205 -8.83 4.16 -18.84
N VAL A 206 -8.00 3.29 -19.43
CA VAL A 206 -7.32 3.55 -20.72
C VAL A 206 -8.31 3.85 -21.85
N PRO A 207 -9.40 3.08 -22.06
CA PRO A 207 -10.33 3.34 -23.15
C PRO A 207 -10.97 4.74 -23.07
N ALA A 208 -11.24 5.23 -21.86
CA ALA A 208 -11.83 6.55 -21.63
C ALA A 208 -10.86 7.72 -21.86
N LEU A 209 -9.57 7.44 -22.00
CA LEU A 209 -8.52 8.44 -22.29
C LEU A 209 -8.11 8.45 -23.78
N ARG A 210 -8.46 7.42 -24.56
CA ARG A 210 -8.17 7.34 -26.00
C ARG A 210 -8.93 8.38 -26.83
N ALA A 211 -10.15 8.74 -26.42
CA ALA A 211 -10.97 9.75 -27.07
C ALA A 211 -11.41 10.83 -26.07
N LEU A 212 -11.09 12.09 -26.36
CA LEU A 212 -11.38 13.21 -25.48
C LEU A 212 -12.69 13.91 -25.91
N PRO A 213 -13.80 13.79 -25.16
CA PRO A 213 -15.00 14.60 -25.39
C PRO A 213 -14.73 16.11 -25.26
N PRO A 214 -15.69 16.99 -25.58
CA PRO A 214 -15.57 18.41 -25.30
C PRO A 214 -15.27 18.67 -23.81
N ALA A 215 -14.33 19.57 -23.51
CA ALA A 215 -13.94 19.89 -22.12
C ALA A 215 -15.13 20.35 -21.25
N SER A 216 -16.16 20.93 -21.86
CA SER A 216 -17.40 21.34 -21.18
C SER A 216 -18.21 20.17 -20.62
N ALA A 217 -18.11 18.97 -21.22
CA ALA A 217 -18.79 17.77 -20.74
C ALA A 217 -18.16 17.28 -19.43
N ASP A 218 -16.83 17.13 -19.40
CA ASP A 218 -16.11 16.79 -18.17
C ASP A 218 -16.31 17.88 -17.09
N ALA A 219 -16.28 19.16 -17.48
CA ALA A 219 -16.53 20.26 -16.55
C ALA A 219 -17.96 20.30 -16.01
N ALA A 220 -18.94 19.70 -16.70
CA ALA A 220 -20.30 19.57 -16.19
C ALA A 220 -20.38 18.47 -15.14
N LEU A 221 -19.74 17.32 -15.36
CA LEU A 221 -19.68 16.19 -14.42
C LEU A 221 -19.00 16.58 -13.10
N LEU A 222 -17.91 17.34 -13.17
CA LEU A 222 -17.14 17.74 -12.00
C LEU A 222 -17.72 18.96 -11.27
N ARG A 223 -18.76 19.60 -11.81
CA ARG A 223 -19.32 20.83 -11.25
C ARG A 223 -20.10 20.54 -9.98
N GLY A 224 -19.85 21.31 -8.94
CA GLY A 224 -20.63 21.25 -7.70
C GLY A 224 -20.30 20.06 -6.79
N LEU A 225 -19.26 19.29 -7.11
CA LEU A 225 -18.76 18.26 -6.19
C LEU A 225 -18.37 18.90 -4.85
N PRO A 226 -18.78 18.30 -3.71
CA PRO A 226 -18.36 18.78 -2.40
C PRO A 226 -16.84 18.63 -2.28
N ARG A 227 -16.20 19.54 -1.56
CA ARG A 227 -14.74 19.54 -1.40
C ARG A 227 -14.35 19.82 0.04
N ARG A 228 -13.43 19.02 0.57
CA ARG A 228 -12.77 19.25 1.86
C ARG A 228 -11.40 19.91 1.67
N LYS A 229 -10.88 20.53 2.73
CA LYS A 229 -9.47 20.93 2.76
C LYS A 229 -8.64 19.71 3.12
N VAL A 230 -7.61 19.42 2.33
CA VAL A 230 -6.85 18.19 2.44
C VAL A 230 -5.39 18.52 2.68
N SER A 231 -4.83 17.84 3.68
CA SER A 231 -3.39 17.80 3.93
C SER A 231 -2.90 16.35 3.84
N GLY A 232 -1.60 16.16 3.62
CA GLY A 232 -1.06 14.82 3.51
C GLY A 232 0.44 14.71 3.67
N THR A 233 0.90 13.46 3.74
CA THR A 233 2.30 13.09 3.89
C THR A 233 2.52 11.64 3.44
N TRP A 234 3.78 11.22 3.34
CA TRP A 234 4.14 9.81 3.19
C TRP A 234 4.19 9.12 4.55
N VAL A 235 3.66 7.90 4.61
CA VAL A 235 3.70 7.06 5.81
C VAL A 235 4.26 5.68 5.48
N PRO A 236 4.97 5.04 6.43
CA PRO A 236 5.32 3.64 6.30
C PRO A 236 4.07 2.79 6.08
N TRP A 237 4.13 1.90 5.10
CA TRP A 237 3.11 0.90 4.82
C TRP A 237 3.69 -0.49 5.02
N SER A 238 2.87 -1.53 4.89
CA SER A 238 3.32 -2.91 5.08
C SER A 238 2.75 -3.88 4.06
N HIS A 239 3.45 -5.00 3.85
CA HIS A 239 2.98 -6.07 2.98
C HIS A 239 1.64 -6.66 3.46
N GLY A 240 1.47 -6.93 4.76
CA GLY A 240 0.17 -7.42 5.26
C GLY A 240 -0.97 -6.46 4.99
N LYS A 241 -0.70 -5.15 4.93
CA LYS A 241 -1.69 -4.12 4.57
C LYS A 241 -1.91 -3.95 3.08
N LEU A 242 -0.93 -4.26 2.23
CA LEU A 242 -1.15 -4.43 0.79
C LEU A 242 -2.05 -5.64 0.50
N ALA A 243 -1.86 -6.74 1.23
CA ALA A 243 -2.64 -7.97 1.11
C ALA A 243 -4.06 -7.82 1.65
N THR A 244 -4.23 -7.13 2.78
CA THR A 244 -5.53 -6.89 3.39
C THR A 244 -6.14 -5.61 2.80
N ALA A 245 -6.73 -5.74 1.60
CA ALA A 245 -7.42 -4.69 0.82
C ALA A 245 -7.66 -3.37 1.57
N SER A 246 -6.82 -2.36 1.29
CA SER A 246 -6.86 -1.06 1.95
C SER A 246 -7.95 -0.14 1.39
N GLY A 247 -9.21 -0.58 1.24
CA GLY A 247 -10.30 0.23 0.68
C GLY A 247 -10.13 0.73 -0.77
N TYR A 248 -8.91 0.63 -1.31
CA TYR A 248 -8.51 0.77 -2.70
C TYR A 248 -8.52 -0.66 -3.25
N GLY A 249 -9.48 -1.00 -4.11
CA GLY A 249 -9.73 -2.36 -4.62
C GLY A 249 -8.63 -2.94 -5.51
N ALA A 250 -7.40 -2.45 -5.39
CA ALA A 250 -6.25 -2.84 -6.18
C ALA A 250 -5.13 -3.50 -5.34
N GLY A 251 -5.48 -4.03 -4.16
CA GLY A 251 -4.54 -4.76 -3.31
C GLY A 251 -3.96 -5.99 -4.01
N VAL A 252 -2.83 -6.49 -3.48
CA VAL A 252 -2.16 -7.69 -3.96
C VAL A 252 -2.15 -8.71 -2.83
N ALA A 253 -2.72 -9.89 -3.06
CA ALA A 253 -2.82 -10.93 -2.02
C ALA A 253 -1.45 -11.48 -1.62
N SER A 254 -0.48 -11.46 -2.55
CA SER A 254 0.82 -12.13 -2.44
C SER A 254 2.02 -11.16 -2.62
N PRO A 255 2.12 -10.09 -1.80
CA PRO A 255 3.08 -9.01 -2.04
C PRO A 255 4.55 -9.47 -1.94
N GLY A 256 4.86 -10.43 -1.06
CA GLY A 256 6.21 -11.00 -0.97
C GLY A 256 6.59 -11.87 -2.17
N TRP A 257 5.60 -12.55 -2.78
CA TRP A 257 5.80 -13.26 -4.05
C TRP A 257 6.09 -12.30 -5.21
N TYR A 258 5.32 -11.22 -5.34
CA TYR A 258 5.55 -10.24 -6.41
C TYR A 258 6.82 -9.40 -6.21
N GLU A 259 7.20 -9.07 -4.97
CA GLU A 259 8.52 -8.50 -4.69
C GLU A 259 9.62 -9.47 -5.13
N HIS A 260 9.49 -10.76 -4.83
CA HIS A 260 10.46 -11.78 -5.26
C HIS A 260 10.55 -11.91 -6.79
N LEU A 261 9.42 -11.92 -7.50
CA LEU A 261 9.41 -11.92 -8.96
C LEU A 261 10.09 -10.66 -9.54
N TRP A 262 9.80 -9.50 -8.96
CA TRP A 262 10.44 -8.24 -9.35
C TRP A 262 11.95 -8.27 -9.18
N GLU A 263 12.44 -8.71 -8.02
CA GLU A 263 13.88 -8.78 -7.71
C GLU A 263 14.62 -9.83 -8.57
N CYS A 264 13.94 -10.89 -9.00
CA CYS A 264 14.54 -11.98 -9.77
C CYS A 264 14.37 -11.83 -11.29
N ALA A 265 13.63 -10.83 -11.77
CA ALA A 265 13.21 -10.73 -13.17
C ALA A 265 14.38 -10.79 -14.18
N GLU A 266 15.49 -10.11 -13.90
CA GLU A 266 16.65 -10.08 -14.80
C GLU A 266 17.43 -11.40 -14.87
N ARG A 267 17.24 -12.30 -13.89
CA ARG A 267 18.06 -13.51 -13.72
C ARG A 267 17.41 -14.78 -14.28
N GLY A 268 16.08 -14.79 -14.41
CA GLY A 268 15.33 -15.95 -14.90
C GLY A 268 15.35 -17.18 -14.00
N ASP A 269 15.75 -17.05 -12.73
CA ASP A 269 15.89 -18.15 -11.76
C ASP A 269 14.95 -18.02 -10.55
N ALA A 270 13.82 -17.31 -10.74
CA ALA A 270 12.88 -16.96 -9.67
C ALA A 270 12.38 -18.19 -8.89
N VAL A 271 11.94 -19.25 -9.56
CA VAL A 271 11.41 -20.47 -8.92
C VAL A 271 12.47 -21.17 -8.07
N ALA A 272 13.69 -21.34 -8.59
CA ALA A 272 14.79 -21.97 -7.86
C ALA A 272 15.18 -21.16 -6.61
N ARG A 273 15.25 -19.83 -6.72
CA ARG A 273 15.51 -18.95 -5.58
C ARG A 273 14.38 -18.98 -4.55
N TRP A 274 13.13 -19.08 -5.00
CA TRP A 274 11.99 -19.21 -4.10
C TRP A 274 12.12 -20.46 -3.23
N PHE A 275 12.37 -21.63 -3.82
CA PHE A 275 12.55 -22.86 -3.04
C PHE A 275 13.79 -22.82 -2.14
N SER A 276 14.86 -22.13 -2.55
CA SER A 276 16.00 -21.87 -1.67
C SER A 276 15.60 -21.06 -0.42
N ARG A 277 14.78 -20.00 -0.60
CA ARG A 277 14.22 -19.20 0.50
C ARG A 277 13.26 -20.02 1.36
N ALA A 278 12.38 -20.82 0.76
CA ALA A 278 11.44 -21.69 1.48
C ALA A 278 12.20 -22.71 2.36
N CYS A 279 13.24 -23.35 1.84
CA CYS A 279 14.11 -24.22 2.65
C CYS A 279 14.82 -23.47 3.78
N ALA A 280 15.16 -22.19 3.61
CA ALA A 280 15.74 -21.38 4.68
C ALA A 280 14.73 -21.08 5.79
N VAL A 281 13.48 -20.75 5.42
CA VAL A 281 12.37 -20.52 6.37
C VAL A 281 12.08 -21.77 7.18
N LEU A 282 11.92 -22.92 6.52
CA LEU A 282 11.64 -24.19 7.19
C LEU A 282 12.77 -24.58 8.16
N ARG A 283 14.03 -24.48 7.73
CA ARG A 283 15.19 -24.79 8.58
C ARG A 283 15.35 -23.86 9.78
N ALA A 284 14.90 -22.60 9.67
CA ALA A 284 14.94 -21.66 10.79
C ALA A 284 13.98 -22.04 11.93
N GLU A 285 12.96 -22.85 11.63
CA GLU A 285 12.01 -23.42 12.60
C GLU A 285 12.28 -24.91 12.86
N ASP A 286 13.53 -25.36 12.65
CA ASP A 286 14.00 -26.73 12.84
C ASP A 286 13.26 -27.81 12.00
N LEU A 287 12.64 -27.41 10.87
CA LEU A 287 11.99 -28.34 9.94
C LEU A 287 12.96 -28.83 8.86
N PRO A 288 12.92 -30.12 8.47
CA PRO A 288 13.84 -30.69 7.50
C PRO A 288 13.53 -30.19 6.09
N ALA A 289 14.46 -29.46 5.47
CA ALA A 289 14.36 -29.03 4.08
C ALA A 289 15.74 -29.08 3.40
N SER A 290 16.00 -30.18 2.68
CA SER A 290 17.31 -30.41 2.04
C SER A 290 17.43 -29.68 0.69
N THR A 291 18.66 -29.46 0.22
CA THR A 291 18.90 -28.93 -1.13
C THR A 291 18.38 -29.88 -2.21
N ALA A 292 18.42 -31.20 -1.98
CA ALA A 292 17.83 -32.18 -2.90
C ALA A 292 16.31 -32.01 -3.00
N SER A 293 15.63 -31.81 -1.87
CA SER A 293 14.20 -31.51 -1.82
C SER A 293 13.86 -30.22 -2.57
N ALA A 294 14.71 -29.18 -2.49
CA ALA A 294 14.51 -27.95 -3.26
C ALA A 294 14.57 -28.20 -4.79
N VAL A 295 15.52 -29.01 -5.27
CA VAL A 295 15.63 -29.37 -6.69
C VAL A 295 14.41 -30.17 -7.16
N GLU A 296 13.95 -31.12 -6.35
CA GLU A 296 12.73 -31.88 -6.67
C GLU A 296 11.48 -30.99 -6.64
N ALA A 297 11.41 -30.00 -5.74
CA ALA A 297 10.31 -29.04 -5.71
C ALA A 297 10.28 -28.16 -6.96
N VAL A 298 11.44 -27.72 -7.47
CA VAL A 298 11.53 -27.02 -8.78
C VAL A 298 10.99 -27.92 -9.89
N ARG A 299 11.48 -29.16 -10.00
CA ARG A 299 11.03 -30.11 -11.03
C ARG A 299 9.53 -30.38 -10.96
N LEU A 300 8.99 -30.51 -9.76
CA LEU A 300 7.55 -30.71 -9.57
C LEU A 300 6.76 -29.47 -9.97
N ALA A 301 7.21 -28.26 -9.62
CA ALA A 301 6.56 -27.03 -10.03
C ALA A 301 6.54 -26.89 -11.56
N ASP A 302 7.65 -27.18 -12.24
CA ASP A 302 7.74 -27.18 -13.71
C ASP A 302 6.81 -28.22 -14.33
N ALA A 303 6.74 -29.44 -13.76
CA ALA A 303 5.84 -30.49 -14.22
C ALA A 303 4.36 -30.11 -14.03
N LEU A 304 4.01 -29.48 -12.90
CA LEU A 304 2.65 -28.98 -12.66
C LEU A 304 2.27 -27.88 -13.65
N ALA A 305 3.18 -26.95 -13.95
CA ALA A 305 2.96 -25.92 -14.96
C ALA A 305 2.73 -26.54 -16.34
N ALA A 306 3.57 -27.48 -16.74
CA ALA A 306 3.43 -28.18 -18.02
C ALA A 306 2.11 -28.97 -18.13
N LEU A 307 1.70 -29.67 -17.07
CA LEU A 307 0.41 -30.38 -17.02
C LEU A 307 -0.79 -29.44 -17.15
N ARG A 308 -0.65 -28.20 -16.68
CA ARG A 308 -1.67 -27.14 -16.76
C ARG A 308 -1.58 -26.32 -18.04
N GLY A 309 -0.65 -26.63 -18.94
CA GLY A 309 -0.43 -25.88 -20.18
C GLY A 309 0.10 -24.46 -19.96
N ARG A 310 0.72 -24.19 -18.80
CA ARG A 310 1.26 -22.87 -18.44
C ARG A 310 2.67 -22.67 -19.00
N PRO A 311 3.07 -21.43 -19.33
CA PRO A 311 4.42 -21.15 -19.84
C PRO A 311 5.52 -21.36 -18.76
N SER A 312 5.16 -21.28 -17.49
CA SER A 312 6.08 -21.36 -16.34
C SER A 312 5.31 -21.62 -15.03
N PRO A 313 5.99 -21.99 -13.93
CA PRO A 313 5.36 -22.11 -12.61
C PRO A 313 4.95 -20.75 -12.03
N GLY A 314 3.67 -20.61 -11.69
CA GLY A 314 3.15 -19.51 -10.88
C GLY A 314 3.12 -19.86 -9.39
N LEU A 315 2.51 -18.99 -8.58
CA LEU A 315 2.46 -19.18 -7.13
C LEU A 315 1.77 -20.50 -6.72
N SER A 316 0.72 -20.90 -7.43
CA SER A 316 -0.02 -22.15 -7.17
C SER A 316 0.86 -23.39 -7.32
N GLU A 317 1.59 -23.53 -8.43
CA GLU A 317 2.45 -24.70 -8.66
C GLU A 317 3.60 -24.72 -7.66
N VAL A 318 4.13 -23.54 -7.34
CA VAL A 318 5.21 -23.39 -6.35
C VAL A 318 4.74 -23.79 -4.95
N LEU A 319 3.56 -23.39 -4.51
CA LEU A 319 3.02 -23.77 -3.20
C LEU A 319 2.60 -25.24 -3.13
N GLU A 320 2.01 -25.79 -4.19
CA GLU A 320 1.69 -27.22 -4.26
C GLU A 320 2.96 -28.08 -4.22
N ALA A 321 4.00 -27.69 -4.97
CA ALA A 321 5.27 -28.38 -4.93
C ALA A 321 5.99 -28.23 -3.59
N ALA A 322 5.94 -27.05 -2.96
CA ALA A 322 6.46 -26.84 -1.60
C ALA A 322 5.72 -27.75 -0.60
N ARG A 323 4.39 -27.84 -0.70
CA ARG A 323 3.59 -28.69 0.17
C ARG A 323 3.98 -30.16 0.01
N ALA A 324 4.06 -30.65 -1.22
CA ALA A 324 4.34 -32.05 -1.51
C ALA A 324 5.78 -32.45 -1.13
N VAL A 325 6.77 -31.61 -1.47
CA VAL A 325 8.19 -32.00 -1.40
C VAL A 325 8.91 -31.46 -0.16
N LEU A 326 8.60 -30.23 0.26
CA LEU A 326 9.27 -29.60 1.40
C LEU A 326 8.51 -29.78 2.72
N CYS A 327 7.19 -29.93 2.66
CA CYS A 327 6.32 -29.99 3.84
C CYS A 327 5.74 -31.39 4.11
N ASP A 328 6.11 -32.40 3.33
CA ASP A 328 5.60 -33.78 3.44
C ASP A 328 4.05 -33.85 3.45
N GLY A 329 3.41 -33.01 2.63
CA GLY A 329 1.95 -32.86 2.54
C GLY A 329 1.30 -32.00 3.64
N GLY A 330 2.06 -31.60 4.66
CA GLY A 330 1.59 -30.86 5.82
C GLY A 330 1.20 -29.41 5.52
N GLN A 331 0.05 -28.99 6.05
CA GLN A 331 -0.44 -27.61 5.88
C GLN A 331 0.30 -26.62 6.79
N ALA A 332 0.55 -26.96 8.07
CA ALA A 332 1.17 -26.02 9.00
C ALA A 332 2.58 -25.53 8.59
N PRO A 333 3.49 -26.39 8.08
CA PRO A 333 4.76 -25.91 7.51
C PRO A 333 4.58 -25.03 6.26
N LEU A 334 3.54 -25.29 5.46
CA LEU A 334 3.21 -24.47 4.31
C LEU A 334 2.67 -23.10 4.72
N ASP A 335 1.84 -23.03 5.76
CA ASP A 335 1.32 -21.77 6.32
C ASP A 335 2.48 -20.88 6.80
N LEU A 336 3.52 -21.47 7.39
CA LEU A 336 4.75 -20.74 7.74
C LEU A 336 5.44 -20.16 6.49
N VAL A 337 5.58 -20.94 5.42
CA VAL A 337 6.14 -20.47 4.14
C VAL A 337 5.27 -19.35 3.56
N HIS A 338 3.95 -19.50 3.64
CA HIS A 338 2.99 -18.51 3.19
C HIS A 338 3.17 -17.17 3.94
N ASP A 339 3.14 -17.20 5.27
CA ASP A 339 3.26 -15.99 6.09
C ASP A 339 4.62 -15.29 5.91
N ARG A 340 5.71 -16.08 5.82
CA ARG A 340 7.09 -15.56 5.76
C ARG A 340 7.54 -15.14 4.37
N LEU A 341 6.98 -15.71 3.29
CA LEU A 341 7.42 -15.43 1.92
C LEU A 341 6.31 -14.93 1.01
N VAL A 342 5.10 -15.51 1.05
CA VAL A 342 3.99 -15.11 0.16
C VAL A 342 3.44 -13.75 0.57
N VAL A 343 3.09 -13.60 1.84
CA VAL A 343 2.82 -12.28 2.42
C VAL A 343 4.16 -11.58 2.62
N GLY A 344 5.10 -12.23 3.33
CA GLY A 344 6.44 -11.70 3.53
C GLY A 344 6.42 -10.36 4.24
N GLU A 345 5.87 -10.33 5.45
CA GLU A 345 5.60 -9.09 6.19
C GLU A 345 6.86 -8.19 6.29
N ARG A 346 6.74 -6.98 5.75
CA ARG A 346 7.79 -5.97 5.71
C ARG A 346 7.16 -4.60 5.92
N LEU A 347 7.81 -3.75 6.71
CA LEU A 347 7.44 -2.36 6.89
C LEU A 347 8.38 -1.49 6.04
N GLY A 348 7.83 -0.56 5.26
CA GLY A 348 8.66 0.42 4.56
C GLY A 348 9.18 1.52 5.48
N GLU A 349 9.95 2.43 4.90
CA GLU A 349 10.61 3.51 5.61
C GLU A 349 10.36 4.85 4.92
N VAL A 350 10.19 5.88 5.74
CA VAL A 350 10.01 7.27 5.29
C VAL A 350 11.18 8.09 5.84
N GLY A 351 11.90 8.78 4.96
CA GLY A 351 13.06 9.60 5.29
C GLY A 351 12.74 10.78 6.21
N ALA A 352 13.78 11.31 6.84
CA ALA A 352 13.66 12.40 7.83
C ALA A 352 13.23 13.74 7.22
N ASP A 353 13.49 13.95 5.92
CA ASP A 353 13.17 15.19 5.21
C ASP A 353 11.74 15.22 4.67
N VAL A 354 10.97 14.14 4.84
CA VAL A 354 9.56 14.09 4.48
C VAL A 354 8.75 14.94 5.48
N PRO A 355 7.91 15.87 5.00
CA PRO A 355 7.08 16.71 5.86
C PRO A 355 6.17 15.86 6.74
N THR A 356 6.26 16.04 8.06
CA THR A 356 5.41 15.32 9.01
C THR A 356 4.93 16.24 10.12
N SER A 357 3.90 15.84 10.86
CA SER A 357 3.40 16.63 11.98
C SER A 357 4.44 16.68 13.11
N PRO A 358 4.51 17.79 13.90
CA PRO A 358 5.44 17.86 15.04
C PRO A 358 5.31 16.69 16.01
N LEU A 359 4.07 16.22 16.24
CA LEU A 359 3.80 15.07 17.10
C LEU A 359 4.38 13.76 16.55
N ALA A 360 4.27 13.53 15.23
CA ALA A 360 4.85 12.36 14.58
C ALA A 360 6.39 12.42 14.58
N ALA A 361 6.97 13.60 14.37
CA ALA A 361 8.42 13.82 14.50
C ALA A 361 8.92 13.56 15.94
N ASP A 362 8.16 14.00 16.95
CA ASP A 362 8.47 13.72 18.36
C ASP A 362 8.42 12.22 18.68
N LEU A 363 7.40 11.52 18.19
CA LEU A 363 7.33 10.06 18.31
C LEU A 363 8.53 9.39 17.66
N ALA A 364 8.89 9.74 16.42
CA ALA A 364 10.04 9.18 15.71
C ALA A 364 11.38 9.45 16.43
N ARG A 365 11.50 10.58 17.15
CA ARG A 365 12.64 10.87 18.01
C ARG A 365 12.64 9.98 19.26
N LEU A 366 11.50 9.80 19.91
CA LEU A 366 11.34 8.97 21.10
C LEU A 366 11.59 7.48 20.81
N THR A 367 11.07 6.95 19.69
CA THR A 367 11.27 5.55 19.29
C THR A 367 12.75 5.23 19.06
N ARG A 368 13.49 6.11 18.37
CA ARG A 368 14.94 5.99 18.19
C ARG A 368 15.70 6.04 19.51
N ARG A 369 15.40 7.03 20.36
CA ARG A 369 16.04 7.19 21.68
C ARG A 369 15.81 5.99 22.59
N LEU A 370 14.60 5.44 22.59
CA LEU A 370 14.20 4.30 23.42
C LEU A 370 14.52 2.94 22.79
N ARG A 371 15.06 2.92 21.56
CA ARG A 371 15.35 1.70 20.78
C ARG A 371 14.14 0.79 20.68
N LEU A 372 12.97 1.39 20.43
CA LEU A 372 11.71 0.74 20.15
C LEU A 372 11.39 0.96 18.67
N PRO A 373 11.99 0.19 17.72
CA PRO A 373 11.64 0.34 16.32
C PRO A 373 10.20 -0.16 16.08
N PRO A 374 9.39 0.52 15.23
CA PRO A 374 8.14 -0.02 14.76
C PRO A 374 8.39 -1.32 13.98
N SER A 375 7.45 -2.24 14.06
CA SER A 375 7.52 -3.55 13.39
C SER A 375 6.12 -3.91 12.90
N ALA A 376 6.01 -4.31 11.64
CA ALA A 376 4.78 -4.84 11.09
C ALA A 376 4.50 -6.27 11.60
N THR A 377 5.51 -7.01 12.05
CA THR A 377 5.30 -8.28 12.76
C THR A 377 5.12 -8.04 14.26
N PRO A 378 4.15 -8.70 14.93
CA PRO A 378 3.99 -8.64 16.38
C PRO A 378 5.27 -9.05 17.11
N ARG A 379 5.65 -8.28 18.14
CA ARG A 379 6.84 -8.52 18.95
C ARG A 379 6.53 -8.39 20.43
N GLN A 380 6.87 -9.43 21.20
CA GLN A 380 6.81 -9.35 22.65
C GLN A 380 8.00 -8.55 23.20
N VAL A 381 7.70 -7.63 24.12
CA VAL A 381 8.70 -6.85 24.87
C VAL A 381 8.40 -7.00 26.36
N ARG A 382 9.43 -7.36 27.12
CA ARG A 382 9.37 -7.39 28.59
C ARG A 382 10.15 -6.22 29.15
N LEU A 383 9.52 -5.45 30.03
CA LEU A 383 10.06 -4.25 30.64
C LEU A 383 10.29 -4.49 32.13
N ASP A 384 11.45 -4.07 32.64
CA ASP A 384 11.76 -4.03 34.07
C ASP A 384 11.66 -2.58 34.56
N LEU A 385 10.59 -2.23 35.28
CA LEU A 385 10.28 -0.87 35.68
C LEU A 385 11.28 -0.25 36.67
N ARG A 386 12.23 -1.04 37.19
CA ARG A 386 13.35 -0.55 38.00
C ARG A 386 14.43 0.11 37.14
N LYS A 387 14.45 -0.14 35.83
CA LYS A 387 15.38 0.46 34.88
C LYS A 387 14.72 1.68 34.25
N ASP A 388 15.40 2.84 34.30
CA ASP A 388 14.86 4.10 33.79
C ASP A 388 14.42 4.01 32.32
N THR A 389 15.21 3.35 31.46
CA THR A 389 14.87 3.16 30.05
C THR A 389 13.58 2.35 29.86
N ASP A 390 13.38 1.29 30.64
CA ASP A 390 12.19 0.43 30.51
C ASP A 390 10.94 1.11 31.11
N ARG A 391 11.11 1.88 32.17
CA ARG A 391 10.07 2.78 32.69
C ARG A 391 9.69 3.84 31.64
N GLU A 392 10.65 4.43 30.94
CA GLU A 392 10.39 5.34 29.81
C GLU A 392 9.64 4.68 28.65
N ARG A 393 9.97 3.42 28.32
CA ARG A 393 9.26 2.64 27.31
C ARG A 393 7.80 2.41 27.73
N SER A 394 7.56 2.03 28.98
CA SER A 394 6.21 1.86 29.53
C SER A 394 5.42 3.17 29.46
N ARG A 395 6.02 4.29 29.89
CA ARG A 395 5.40 5.63 29.80
C ARG A 395 5.01 5.98 28.37
N LEU A 396 5.89 5.75 27.40
CA LEU A 396 5.59 6.04 26.00
C LEU A 396 4.38 5.23 25.51
N LEU A 397 4.36 3.91 25.74
CA LEU A 397 3.28 3.04 25.29
C LEU A 397 1.92 3.43 25.91
N ARG A 398 1.90 3.74 27.20
CA ARG A 398 0.69 4.21 27.90
C ARG A 398 0.21 5.57 27.40
N ARG A 399 1.13 6.51 27.12
CA ARG A 399 0.80 7.81 26.54
C ARG A 399 0.21 7.66 25.14
N LEU A 400 0.73 6.76 24.33
CA LEU A 400 0.17 6.45 23.01
C LEU A 400 -1.23 5.81 23.10
N GLU A 401 -1.47 4.94 24.09
CA GLU A 401 -2.81 4.41 24.37
C GLU A 401 -3.81 5.53 24.72
N VAL A 402 -3.39 6.56 25.47
CA VAL A 402 -4.23 7.75 25.75
C VAL A 402 -4.59 8.51 24.47
N LEU A 403 -3.66 8.57 23.51
CA LEU A 403 -3.83 9.24 22.21
C LEU A 403 -4.57 8.37 21.18
N ASP A 404 -5.14 7.24 21.60
CA ASP A 404 -5.82 6.28 20.73
C ASP A 404 -4.88 5.72 19.62
N VAL A 405 -3.58 5.62 19.94
CA VAL A 405 -2.53 4.96 19.15
C VAL A 405 -2.10 3.66 19.86
N PRO A 406 -2.86 2.56 19.75
CA PRO A 406 -2.61 1.32 20.50
C PRO A 406 -1.46 0.51 19.89
N TRP A 407 -0.25 1.08 19.88
CA TRP A 407 0.94 0.42 19.34
C TRP A 407 1.37 -0.80 20.18
N GLY A 408 1.07 -0.78 21.47
CA GLY A 408 1.30 -1.91 22.38
C GLY A 408 0.04 -2.31 23.12
N THR A 409 -0.20 -3.61 23.24
CA THR A 409 -1.20 -4.17 24.16
C THR A 409 -0.50 -4.83 25.36
N PRO A 410 -0.91 -4.53 26.60
CA PRO A 410 -0.37 -5.21 27.78
C PRO A 410 -0.68 -6.71 27.74
N ASP A 411 0.31 -7.55 27.98
CA ASP A 411 0.16 -8.99 28.15
C ASP A 411 -0.11 -9.30 29.63
N THR A 412 -1.40 -9.42 29.97
CA THR A 412 -1.86 -9.70 31.33
C THR A 412 -1.96 -11.19 31.66
N THR A 413 -1.59 -12.08 30.72
CA THR A 413 -1.75 -13.53 30.89
C THR A 413 -0.64 -14.16 31.74
N ARG A 414 0.50 -13.48 31.86
CA ARG A 414 1.64 -13.92 32.68
C ARG A 414 1.66 -13.16 34.00
N THR A 415 1.70 -13.89 35.12
CA THR A 415 2.01 -13.29 36.43
C THR A 415 3.48 -12.90 36.47
N ILE A 416 3.76 -11.67 36.08
CA ILE A 416 5.07 -11.05 36.15
C ILE A 416 5.10 -10.25 37.46
N GLY A 417 6.15 -10.38 38.27
CA GLY A 417 6.23 -9.71 39.58
C GLY A 417 5.98 -8.20 39.50
N THR A 418 5.72 -7.55 40.63
CA THR A 418 5.22 -6.15 40.75
C THR A 418 5.95 -5.08 39.93
N PHE A 419 7.21 -5.34 39.52
CA PHE A 419 8.05 -4.40 38.76
C PHE A 419 8.28 -4.83 37.29
N ALA A 420 7.52 -5.78 36.77
CA ALA A 420 7.68 -6.28 35.41
C ALA A 420 6.39 -6.11 34.60
N GLU A 421 6.53 -5.62 33.38
CA GLU A 421 5.45 -5.56 32.40
C GLU A 421 5.83 -6.38 31.17
N ALA A 422 4.84 -6.95 30.50
CA ALA A 422 4.99 -7.51 29.17
C ALA A 422 4.00 -6.81 28.23
N TRP A 423 4.46 -6.55 27.02
CA TRP A 423 3.71 -5.86 25.98
C TRP A 423 3.85 -6.63 24.68
N GLN A 424 2.77 -6.72 23.91
CA GLN A 424 2.80 -7.13 22.51
C GLN A 424 2.77 -5.88 21.65
N LEU A 425 3.85 -5.61 20.93
CA LEU A 425 3.98 -4.45 20.06
C LEU A 425 3.73 -4.84 18.62
N HIS A 426 2.86 -4.09 17.94
CA HIS A 426 2.57 -4.29 16.52
C HIS A 426 2.20 -2.94 15.91
N TRP A 427 3.05 -2.45 15.01
CA TRP A 427 2.81 -1.18 14.33
C TRP A 427 1.83 -1.38 13.18
N ARG A 428 0.81 -0.53 13.12
CA ARG A 428 -0.19 -0.52 12.06
C ARG A 428 -0.24 0.84 11.38
N PRO A 429 -0.36 0.93 10.05
CA PRO A 429 -0.40 2.21 9.36
C PRO A 429 -1.54 3.15 9.80
N GLU A 430 -2.66 2.62 10.29
CA GLU A 430 -3.76 3.43 10.84
C GLU A 430 -3.32 4.34 11.99
N PHE A 431 -2.22 4.02 12.66
CA PHE A 431 -1.65 4.86 13.71
C PHE A 431 -1.17 6.21 13.18
N ALA A 432 -0.86 6.34 11.90
CA ALA A 432 -0.56 7.63 11.30
C ALA A 432 -1.79 8.58 11.32
N VAL A 433 -2.99 8.04 11.09
CA VAL A 433 -4.25 8.80 11.15
C VAL A 433 -4.59 9.17 12.60
N ALA A 434 -4.39 8.23 13.53
CA ALA A 434 -4.56 8.52 14.96
C ALA A 434 -3.57 9.61 15.44
N LEU A 435 -2.31 9.58 14.98
CA LEU A 435 -1.33 10.63 15.26
C LEU A 435 -1.70 11.98 14.64
N ALA A 436 -2.20 12.01 13.40
CA ALA A 436 -2.69 13.23 12.77
C ALA A 436 -3.88 13.82 13.56
N SER A 437 -4.78 12.97 14.05
CA SER A 437 -5.89 13.36 14.92
C SER A 437 -5.40 13.91 16.26
N ALA A 438 -4.43 13.24 16.88
CA ALA A 438 -3.84 13.61 18.17
C ALA A 438 -3.02 14.89 18.13
N ALA A 439 -2.48 15.28 16.96
CA ALA A 439 -1.67 16.48 16.80
C ALA A 439 -2.41 17.78 17.18
N ARG A 440 -3.76 17.78 17.18
CA ARG A 440 -4.57 18.91 17.68
C ARG A 440 -4.42 19.17 19.17
N HIS A 441 -3.94 18.18 19.94
CA HIS A 441 -3.83 18.24 21.39
C HIS A 441 -2.43 18.64 21.86
N GLY A 442 -1.41 18.62 21.00
CA GLY A 442 -0.05 19.01 21.33
C GLY A 442 0.98 18.63 20.28
N THR A 443 2.16 19.23 20.38
CA THR A 443 3.29 18.98 19.46
C THR A 443 4.22 17.87 19.93
N THR A 444 4.06 17.38 21.15
CA THR A 444 4.83 16.25 21.72
C THR A 444 3.87 15.19 22.28
N VAL A 445 4.33 13.94 22.34
CA VAL A 445 3.52 12.82 22.84
C VAL A 445 3.07 13.06 24.29
N GLU A 446 3.95 13.65 25.10
CA GLU A 446 3.65 14.00 26.49
C GLU A 446 2.59 15.09 26.59
N ALA A 447 2.77 16.22 25.89
CA ALA A 447 1.84 17.34 25.96
C ALA A 447 0.46 16.97 25.41
N ALA A 448 0.42 16.25 24.28
CA ALA A 448 -0.83 15.79 23.70
C ALA A 448 -1.58 14.83 24.63
N ALA A 449 -0.88 13.83 25.20
CA ALA A 449 -1.50 12.88 26.13
C ALA A 449 -2.00 13.57 27.40
N GLY A 450 -1.23 14.52 27.93
CA GLY A 450 -1.63 15.34 29.08
C GLY A 450 -2.91 16.12 28.79
N ARG A 451 -2.97 16.80 27.64
CA ARG A 451 -4.16 17.57 27.23
C ARG A 451 -5.40 16.69 27.07
N VAL A 452 -5.26 15.48 26.50
CA VAL A 452 -6.36 14.53 26.37
C VAL A 452 -6.86 14.07 27.74
N LEU A 453 -5.95 13.79 28.68
CA LEU A 453 -6.31 13.41 30.05
C LEU A 453 -7.03 14.53 30.80
N GLU A 454 -6.54 15.77 30.69
CA GLU A 454 -7.21 16.96 31.26
C GLU A 454 -8.64 17.11 30.73
N LEU A 455 -8.84 16.97 29.42
CA LEU A 455 -10.17 17.05 28.80
C LEU A 455 -11.09 15.91 29.26
N ARG A 456 -10.56 14.68 29.35
CA ARG A 456 -11.31 13.52 29.86
C ARG A 456 -11.70 13.70 31.33
N ALA A 457 -10.81 14.22 32.17
CA ALA A 457 -11.08 14.51 33.57
C ALA A 457 -12.12 15.64 33.74
N ALA A 458 -11.98 16.75 33.00
CA ALA A 458 -12.92 17.86 33.04
C ALA A 458 -14.32 17.50 32.51
N GLY A 459 -14.41 16.56 31.55
CA GLY A 459 -15.66 16.06 31.01
C GLY A 459 -16.30 14.91 31.81
N ALA A 460 -15.63 14.40 32.85
CA ALA A 460 -16.13 13.26 33.62
C ALA A 460 -17.36 13.64 34.45
N THR A 461 -18.49 13.02 34.17
CA THR A 461 -19.74 13.22 34.94
C THR A 461 -19.93 12.17 36.04
N ARG A 462 -19.12 11.11 36.05
CA ARG A 462 -19.14 10.05 37.06
C ARG A 462 -17.76 9.87 37.68
N VAL A 463 -17.73 9.51 38.96
CA VAL A 463 -16.50 9.25 39.72
C VAL A 463 -15.64 8.15 39.06
N VAL A 464 -16.27 7.13 38.47
CA VAL A 464 -15.54 6.04 37.79
C VAL A 464 -14.76 6.55 36.57
N ASP A 465 -15.29 7.53 35.85
CA ASP A 465 -14.64 8.08 34.66
C ASP A 465 -13.46 8.98 35.07
N ALA A 466 -13.64 9.77 36.14
CA ALA A 466 -12.57 10.58 36.74
C ALA A 466 -11.44 9.69 37.33
N ALA A 467 -11.80 8.62 38.05
CA ALA A 467 -10.84 7.66 38.58
C ALA A 467 -10.09 6.93 37.46
N GLY A 468 -10.76 6.61 36.35
CA GLY A 468 -10.13 6.04 35.15
C GLY A 468 -9.11 7.00 34.52
N ALA A 469 -9.46 8.29 34.37
CA ALA A 469 -8.54 9.31 33.89
C ALA A 469 -7.32 9.48 34.82
N LEU A 470 -7.54 9.52 36.13
CA LEU A 470 -6.48 9.58 37.14
C LEU A 470 -5.54 8.37 37.06
N GLY A 471 -6.09 7.16 36.96
CA GLY A 471 -5.30 5.93 36.83
C GLY A 471 -4.42 5.92 35.58
N ARG A 472 -4.94 6.40 34.45
CA ARG A 472 -4.16 6.58 33.21
C ARG A 472 -3.08 7.66 33.36
N ALA A 473 -3.38 8.78 34.01
CA ALA A 473 -2.43 9.86 34.25
C ALA A 473 -1.25 9.43 35.12
N VAL A 474 -1.49 8.65 36.18
CA VAL A 474 -0.44 8.05 37.01
C VAL A 474 0.45 7.11 36.18
N GLY A 475 -0.15 6.24 35.37
CA GLY A 475 0.59 5.34 34.49
C GLY A 475 1.40 6.06 33.40
N CYS A 476 0.93 7.22 32.93
CA CYS A 476 1.65 8.05 31.96
C CYS A 476 2.74 8.92 32.60
N GLU A 477 2.79 8.99 33.94
CA GLU A 477 3.56 9.95 34.73
C GLU A 477 3.42 11.38 34.18
N ILE A 478 2.19 11.87 34.13
CA ILE A 478 1.87 13.26 33.74
C ILE A 478 1.26 13.96 34.97
N PRO A 479 2.08 14.57 35.85
CA PRO A 479 1.60 15.15 37.09
C PRO A 479 0.62 16.31 36.90
N SER A 480 0.77 17.07 35.81
CA SER A 480 -0.11 18.21 35.51
C SER A 480 -1.55 17.81 35.25
N ALA A 481 -1.79 16.58 34.77
CA ALA A 481 -3.14 16.05 34.55
C ALA A 481 -3.81 15.51 35.84
N LEU A 482 -3.10 15.58 36.99
CA LEU A 482 -3.61 15.18 38.31
C LEU A 482 -4.11 16.39 39.14
N ALA A 483 -3.82 17.60 38.69
CA ALA A 483 -4.25 18.86 39.31
C ALA A 483 -5.65 19.25 38.82
#